data_AF-A0A2J4Y0R9-F1
#
_entry.id   AF-A0A2J4Y0R9-F1
#
_cell.length_a   1.000
_cell.length_b   1.000
_cell.length_c   1.000
_cell.angle_alpha   90.00
_cell.angle_beta   90.00
_cell.angle_gamma   90.00
#
_symmetry.space_group_name_H-M   'P 1'
#
loop_
_entity.id
_entity.type
_entity.pdbx_description
1 polymer ?
#
loop_
_entity_poly.entity_id
_entity_poly.type
_entity_poly.pdbx_seq_one_letter_code
_entity_poly.pdbx_strand_id
1 'polypeptide(L)' 'MTKRFFVTGTDTEVGKTVASCALLQAANREGFKSAGYKP' A
#
# COMPACT_ATOMS: atom_id res chain seq x y z
N MET A 1 -5.17 9.27 15.45
CA MET A 1 -5.93 8.20 14.76
C MET A 1 -5.08 7.63 13.64
N THR A 2 -5.04 6.30 13.48
CA THR A 2 -4.28 5.63 12.41
C THR A 2 -5.13 5.49 11.14
N LYS A 3 -4.64 6.01 10.01
CA LYS A 3 -5.28 5.84 8.69
C LYS A 3 -5.08 4.39 8.19
N ARG A 4 -6.09 3.82 7.55
CA ARG A 4 -6.09 2.45 7.00
C ARG A 4 -6.62 2.49 5.57
N PHE A 5 -5.89 1.85 4.65
CA PHE A 5 -6.24 1.77 3.23
C PHE A 5 -6.30 0.30 2.81
N PHE A 6 -7.27 -0.05 1.97
CA PHE A 6 -7.41 -1.38 1.40
C PHE A 6 -7.17 -1.32 -0.10
N VAL A 7 -6.17 -2.06 -0.60
CA VAL A 7 -5.84 -2.13 -2.03
C VAL A 7 -6.42 -3.43 -2.58
N THR A 8 -7.41 -3.29 -3.48
CA THR A 8 -8.09 -4.42 -4.14
C THR A 8 -7.86 -4.37 -5.66
N GLY A 9 -8.22 -5.45 -6.35
CA GLY A 9 -8.18 -5.53 -7.81
C GLY A 9 -8.52 -6.95 -8.26
N THR A 10 -9.28 -7.04 -9.36
CA THR A 10 -9.95 -8.26 -9.81
C THR A 10 -8.97 -9.32 -10.30
N ASP A 11 -8.02 -8.93 -11.15
CA ASP A 11 -7.12 -9.87 -11.80
C ASP A 11 -5.87 -10.15 -10.97
N THR A 12 -5.34 -11.36 -11.06
CA THR A 12 -3.98 -11.65 -10.61
C THR A 12 -2.98 -10.88 -11.48
N GLU A 13 -1.83 -10.54 -10.91
CA GLU A 13 -0.71 -9.90 -11.64
C GLU A 13 -0.97 -8.50 -12.23
N VAL A 14 -2.13 -7.91 -12.00
CA VAL A 14 -2.48 -6.52 -12.40
C VAL A 14 -1.68 -5.42 -11.67
N GLY A 15 -0.61 -5.79 -10.96
CA GLY A 15 0.29 -4.82 -10.31
C GLY A 15 -0.13 -4.37 -8.91
N LYS A 16 -1.10 -5.02 -8.25
CA LYS A 16 -1.53 -4.66 -6.88
C LYS A 16 -0.38 -4.56 -5.88
N THR A 17 0.58 -5.50 -5.92
CA THR A 17 1.75 -5.48 -5.03
C THR A 17 2.64 -4.27 -5.29
N VAL A 18 2.90 -3.96 -6.56
CA VAL A 18 3.71 -2.80 -6.97
C VAL A 18 3.04 -1.50 -6.51
N ALA A 19 1.73 -1.38 -6.73
CA ALA A 19 0.95 -0.24 -6.28
C ALA A 19 0.98 -0.06 -4.75
N SER A 20 0.77 -1.13 -3.99
CA SER A 20 0.87 -1.10 -2.52
C SER A 20 2.26 -0.69 -2.03
N CYS A 21 3.34 -1.21 -2.65
CA CYS A 21 4.70 -0.80 -2.33
C CYS A 21 4.95 0.68 -2.63
N ALA A 22 4.49 1.18 -3.77
CA ALA A 22 4.62 2.59 -4.15
C ALA A 22 3.91 3.51 -3.14
N LEU A 23 2.71 3.14 -2.69
CA LEU A 23 1.97 3.87 -1.65
C LEU A 23 2.74 3.94 -0.33
N LEU A 24 3.33 2.83 0.11
CA LEU A 24 4.14 2.79 1.34
C LEU A 24 5.42 3.63 1.20
N GLN A 25 6.09 3.55 0.06
CA GLN A 25 7.28 4.36 -0.23
C GLN A 25 6.95 5.85 -0.22
N ALA A 26 5.84 6.26 -0.83
CA ALA A 26 5.37 7.64 -0.80
C ALA A 26 5.05 8.10 0.62
N ALA A 27 4.30 7.30 1.40
CA ALA A 27 3.97 7.62 2.78
C ALA A 27 5.23 7.76 3.66
N ASN A 28 6.21 6.87 3.49
CA ASN A 28 7.49 6.95 4.21
C ASN A 28 8.29 8.20 3.82
N ARG A 29 8.28 8.59 2.52
CA ARG A 29 8.92 9.83 2.05
C ARG A 29 8.29 11.09 2.63
N GLU A 30 6.99 11.05 2.92
CA GLU A 30 6.27 12.13 3.60
C GLU A 30 6.43 12.09 5.13
N GLY A 31 7.26 11.18 5.66
CA GLY A 31 7.54 11.07 7.09
C GLY A 31 6.49 10.31 7.90
N PHE A 32 5.52 9.67 7.25
CA PHE A 32 4.57 8.80 7.94
C PHE A 32 5.21 7.46 8.31
N LYS A 33 4.89 6.96 9.51
CA LYS A 33 5.13 5.56 9.85
C LYS A 33 4.04 4.72 9.18
N SER A 34 4.41 3.95 8.16
CA SER A 34 3.48 3.11 7.39
C SER A 34 3.91 1.65 7.38
N ALA A 35 2.96 0.74 7.21
CA ALA A 35 3.21 -0.69 7.10
C ALA A 35 2.22 -1.32 6.09
N GLY A 36 2.72 -2.29 5.31
CA GLY A 36 1.90 -3.12 4.42
C GLY A 36 1.52 -4.42 5.10
N TYR A 37 0.30 -4.88 4.85
CA TYR A 37 -0.16 -6.21 5.27
C TYR A 37 -0.81 -6.91 4.07
N LYS A 38 -0.45 -8.18 3.86
CA LYS A 38 -1.08 -9.05 2.88
C LYS A 38 -1.78 -10.18 3.65
N PRO A 39 -3.10 -10.39 3.46
CA PRO A 39 -3.78 -11.58 3.99
C PRO A 39 -3.30 -12.86 3.29
#